data_AF-A0A5N0GE51-F1
#
_entry.id   AF-A0A5N0GE51-F1
#
_cell.length_a   1.000
_cell.length_b   1.000
_cell.length_c   1.000
_cell.angle_alpha   90.00
_cell.angle_beta   90.00
_cell.angle_gamma   90.00
#
_symmetry.space_group_name_H-M   'P 1'
#
loop_
_entity.id
_entity.type
_entity.pdbx_description
1 polymer ?
#
loop_
_entity_poly.entity_id
_entity_poly.type
_entity_poly.pdbx_seq_one_letter_code
_entity_poly.pdbx_strand_id
1 'polypeptide(L)' 'GTPGVSKVNFELWCFAVSSINGCPDCLTAHEHTLREAGMDREAILEALKAAAIVAGVAQTIATAQTLAASG' A
#
# COMPACT_ATOMS: atom_id res chain seq x y z
N GLY A 1 -12.15 14.60 2.58
CA GLY A 1 -11.56 15.58 3.51
C GLY A 1 -10.31 16.18 2.91
N THR A 2 -9.66 17.12 3.60
CA THR A 2 -8.39 17.72 3.16
C THR A 2 -7.24 16.95 3.80
N PRO A 3 -6.41 16.20 3.03
CA PRO A 3 -5.44 15.26 3.59
C PRO A 3 -4.19 15.92 4.20
N GLY A 4 -4.07 17.25 4.17
CA GLY A 4 -2.89 17.97 4.68
C GLY A 4 -1.61 17.80 3.83
N VAL A 5 -1.69 17.02 2.75
CA VAL A 5 -0.63 16.74 1.77
C VAL A 5 -1.18 16.84 0.34
N SER A 6 -0.31 16.70 -0.66
CA SER A 6 -0.76 16.50 -2.05
C SER A 6 -1.77 15.36 -2.13
N LYS A 7 -2.93 15.63 -2.75
CA LYS A 7 -3.97 14.62 -2.94
C LYS A 7 -3.44 13.40 -3.68
N VAL A 8 -2.60 13.59 -4.70
CA VAL A 8 -2.02 12.49 -5.49
C VAL A 8 -1.18 11.56 -4.61
N ASN A 9 -0.35 12.11 -3.72
CA ASN A 9 0.44 11.29 -2.79
C ASN A 9 -0.46 10.57 -1.79
N PHE A 10 -1.49 11.26 -1.28
CA PHE A 10 -2.45 10.66 -0.37
C PHE A 10 -3.17 9.45 -1.00
N GLU A 11 -3.68 9.61 -2.23
CA GLU A 11 -4.33 8.53 -2.98
C GLU A 11 -3.36 7.36 -3.24
N LEU A 12 -2.07 7.64 -3.51
CA LEU A 12 -1.05 6.60 -3.72
C LEU A 12 -0.81 5.78 -2.45
N TRP A 13 -0.81 6.43 -1.28
CA TRP A 13 -0.68 5.73 0.00
C TRP A 13 -1.96 4.97 0.37
N CYS A 14 -3.14 5.53 0.06
CA CYS A 14 -4.41 4.83 0.23
C CYS A 14 -4.51 3.59 -0.67
N PHE A 15 -4.03 3.67 -1.90
CA PHE A 15 -3.89 2.52 -2.81
C PHE A 15 -2.96 1.46 -2.20
N ALA A 16 -1.80 1.85 -1.67
CA ALA A 16 -0.86 0.94 -1.01
C ALA A 16 -1.48 0.24 0.21
N VAL A 17 -2.14 0.98 1.11
CA VAL A 17 -2.82 0.40 2.29
C VAL A 17 -3.99 -0.50 1.89
N SER A 18 -4.76 -0.12 0.87
CA SER A 18 -5.85 -0.95 0.33
C SER A 18 -5.34 -2.27 -0.24
N SER A 19 -4.13 -2.26 -0.82
CA SER A 19 -3.46 -3.46 -1.32
C SER A 19 -3.05 -4.41 -0.19
N ILE A 20 -2.58 -3.88 0.95
CA ILE A 20 -2.24 -4.68 2.15
C ILE A 20 -3.51 -5.27 2.78
N ASN A 21 -4.57 -4.47 2.90
CA ASN A 21 -5.81 -4.88 3.55
C ASN A 21 -6.71 -5.76 2.67
N GLY A 22 -6.45 -5.81 1.36
CA GLY A 22 -7.24 -6.61 0.42
C GLY A 22 -8.68 -6.09 0.23
N CYS A 23 -8.88 -4.78 0.09
CA CYS A 23 -10.16 -4.18 -0.26
C CYS A 23 -10.24 -3.89 -1.77
N PRO A 24 -10.93 -4.71 -2.59
CA PRO A 24 -10.94 -4.53 -4.05
C PRO A 24 -11.59 -3.23 -4.51
N ASP A 25 -12.67 -2.81 -3.84
CA ASP A 25 -13.38 -1.58 -4.16
C ASP A 25 -12.52 -0.35 -3.87
N CYS A 26 -11.88 -0.32 -2.71
CA CYS A 26 -10.95 0.76 -2.32
C CYS A 26 -9.77 0.84 -3.29
N LEU A 27 -9.15 -0.32 -3.58
CA LEU A 27 -8.00 -0.42 -4.47
C LEU A 27 -8.33 0.11 -5.86
N THR A 28 -9.48 -0.30 -6.42
CA THR A 28 -9.93 0.16 -7.74
C THR A 28 -10.23 1.65 -7.75
N ALA A 29 -10.89 2.18 -6.70
CA ALA A 29 -11.24 3.59 -6.62
C ALA A 29 -10.00 4.50 -6.52
N HIS A 30 -9.02 4.12 -5.69
CA HIS A 30 -7.77 4.88 -5.54
C HIS A 30 -6.91 4.79 -6.80
N GLU A 31 -6.84 3.62 -7.46
CA GLU A 31 -6.12 3.46 -8.73
C GLU A 31 -6.72 4.33 -9.85
N HIS A 32 -8.04 4.33 -9.97
CA HIS A 32 -8.75 5.19 -10.93
C HIS A 32 -8.44 6.67 -10.71
N THR A 33 -8.51 7.12 -9.45
CA THR A 33 -8.20 8.52 -9.07
C THR A 33 -6.76 8.90 -9.42
N LEU A 34 -5.80 7.99 -9.24
CA LEU A 34 -4.40 8.21 -9.60
C LEU A 34 -4.21 8.33 -11.11
N ARG A 35 -4.89 7.49 -11.90
CA ARG A 35 -4.88 7.56 -13.37
C ARG A 35 -5.47 8.87 -13.88
N GLU A 36 -6.60 9.31 -13.32
CA GLU A 36 -7.21 10.60 -13.69
C GLU A 36 -6.31 11.80 -13.36
N ALA A 37 -5.50 11.69 -12.31
CA ALA A 37 -4.49 12.68 -11.96
C ALA A 37 -3.24 12.62 -12.86
N GLY A 38 -3.19 11.72 -13.85
CA GLY A 38 -2.09 11.59 -14.81
C GLY A 38 -0.87 10.87 -14.26
N MET A 39 -1.01 10.08 -13.19
CA MET A 39 0.11 9.27 -12.68
C MET A 39 0.41 8.08 -13.59
N ASP A 40 1.70 7.86 -13.85
CA ASP A 40 2.19 6.73 -14.63
C ASP A 40 1.86 5.39 -13.97
N ARG A 41 1.61 4.37 -14.79
CA ARG A 41 1.29 3.01 -14.33
C ARG A 41 2.43 2.40 -13.52
N GLU A 42 3.65 2.73 -13.90
CA GLU A 42 4.88 2.31 -13.27
C GLU A 42 4.96 2.80 -11.82
N ALA A 43 4.54 4.03 -11.54
CA ALA A 43 4.51 4.57 -10.18
C ALA A 43 3.46 3.86 -9.31
N ILE A 44 2.28 3.57 -9.87
CA ILE A 44 1.23 2.80 -9.18
C ILE A 44 1.70 1.38 -8.89
N LEU A 45 2.34 0.72 -9.87
CA LEU A 45 2.92 -0.62 -9.69
C LEU A 45 4.03 -0.61 -8.63
N GLU A 46 4.86 0.44 -8.58
CA GLU A 46 5.92 0.55 -7.58
C GLU A 46 5.35 0.69 -6.16
N ALA A 47 4.24 1.43 -6.00
CA ALA A 47 3.52 1.49 -4.73
C ALA A 47 2.94 0.12 -4.31
N LEU A 48 2.41 -0.66 -5.25
CA LEU A 48 1.96 -2.03 -4.99
C LEU A 48 3.11 -2.94 -4.55
N LYS A 49 4.25 -2.88 -5.25
CA LYS A 49 5.45 -3.64 -4.90
C LYS A 49 5.96 -3.27 -3.51
N ALA A 50 6.04 -1.97 -3.21
CA ALA A 50 6.46 -1.49 -1.89
C ALA A 50 5.52 -2.00 -0.79
N ALA A 51 4.20 -1.93 -1.00
CA ALA A 51 3.20 -2.45 -0.07
C ALA A 51 3.38 -3.95 0.20
N ALA A 52 3.58 -4.76 -0.85
CA ALA A 52 3.82 -6.19 -0.73
C ALA A 52 5.14 -6.53 -0.01
N ILE A 53 6.21 -5.80 -0.32
CA ILE A 53 7.52 -5.99 0.34
C ILE A 53 7.41 -5.68 1.84
N VAL A 54 6.79 -4.56 2.21
CA VAL A 54 6.61 -4.17 3.62
C VAL A 54 5.75 -5.19 4.37
N ALA A 55 4.69 -5.72 3.75
CA ALA A 55 3.91 -6.80 4.32
C ALA A 55 4.76 -8.07 4.57
N GLY A 56 5.63 -8.45 3.62
CA GLY A 56 6.57 -9.55 3.78
C GLY A 56 7.61 -9.34 4.89
N VAL A 57 8.12 -8.11 5.04
CA VAL A 57 9.02 -7.73 6.14
C VAL A 57 8.31 -7.87 7.49
N ALA A 58 7.08 -7.37 7.60
CA ALA A 58 6.28 -7.49 8.82
C ALA A 58 6.05 -8.96 9.20
N GLN A 59 5.69 -9.81 8.24
CA GLN A 59 5.52 -11.24 8.46
C GLN A 59 6.83 -11.91 8.94
N THR A 60 7.95 -11.57 8.32
CA THR A 60 9.27 -12.12 8.67
C THR A 60 9.66 -11.79 10.11
N ILE A 61 9.47 -10.53 10.52
CA ILE A 61 9.74 -10.07 11.89
C ILE A 61 8.83 -10.80 12.88
N ALA A 62 7.52 -10.86 12.62
CA ALA A 62 6.55 -11.52 13.49
C ALA A 62 6.87 -13.01 13.69
N THR A 63 7.24 -13.71 12.61
CA THR A 63 7.67 -15.11 12.69
C THR A 63 8.95 -15.26 13.50
N ALA A 64 9.97 -14.43 13.26
CA ALA A 64 11.23 -14.47 13.99
C ALA A 64 11.03 -14.25 15.51
N GLN A 65 10.20 -13.28 15.90
CA GLN A 65 9.86 -13.01 17.29
C GLN A 65 9.10 -14.17 17.95
N THR A 66 8.17 -14.79 17.22
CA THR A 66 7.40 -15.95 17.71
C THR A 66 8.33 -17.13 18.00
N LEU A 67 9.28 -17.42 17.09
CA LEU A 67 10.28 -18.48 17.30
C LEU A 67 11.19 -18.18 18.49
N ALA A 68 11.65 -16.94 18.64
CA ALA A 68 12.51 -16.55 19.75
C ALA A 68 11.82 -16.64 21.13
N ALA A 69 10.50 -16.43 21.20
CA ALA A 69 9.73 -16.51 22.44
C ALA A 69 9.33 -17.97 22.82
N SER A 70 9.52 -18.93 21.91
CA SER A 70 9.10 -20.33 22.09
C SER A 70 10.23 -21.25 22.59
N GLY A 71 11.46 -20.77 22.66
CA GLY A 71 12.64 -21.49 23.16
C GLY A 71 13.10 -20.96 24.50
#